data_AF-A0AAV1ZEM0-F1
#
_entry.id   AF-A0AAV1ZEM0-F1
#
_cell.length_a   1.000
_cell.length_b   1.000
_cell.length_c   1.000
_cell.angle_alpha   90.00
_cell.angle_beta   90.00
_cell.angle_gamma   90.00
#
_symmetry.space_group_name_H-M   'P 1'
#
loop_
_entity.id
_entity.type
_entity.pdbx_description
1 polymer ?
#
loop_
_entity_poly.entity_id
_entity_poly.type
_entity_poly.pdbx_seq_one_letter_code
_entity_poly.pdbx_strand_id
1 'polypeptide(L)'
;MKSIVLILLMLTSCLAHYTEDCLSVCDDVNPLDEWENEGYAPNLYMLKTLCPKTLEFLDCRMQEMQDCLEESFGDLAVSTNLSIASFSRVILATDHLIRQICNENSSFHKALDLMKLPVRRI
;
A
#
# COMPACT_ATOMS: atom_id res chain seq x y z
N MET A 1 4.35 -3.34 15.64
CA MET A 1 4.61 -2.93 14.25
C MET A 1 4.31 -4.14 13.35
N LYS A 2 3.06 -4.55 13.09
CA LYS A 2 1.98 -3.83 12.39
C LYS A 2 2.46 -3.21 11.04
N SER A 3 3.30 -3.90 10.27
CA SER A 3 3.93 -3.34 9.07
C SER A 3 2.93 -2.90 7.99
N ILE A 4 1.86 -3.65 7.73
CA ILE A 4 0.86 -3.25 6.71
C ILE A 4 -0.01 -2.10 7.20
N VAL A 5 -0.43 -2.10 8.47
CA VAL A 5 -1.13 -0.96 9.08
C VAL A 5 -0.27 0.29 9.00
N LEU A 6 1.03 0.21 9.36
CA LEU A 6 1.95 1.34 9.24
C LEU A 6 2.08 1.81 7.79
N ILE A 7 2.16 0.90 6.84
CA ILE A 7 2.22 1.21 5.41
C ILE A 7 0.93 1.93 4.96
N LEU A 8 -0.25 1.45 5.35
CA LEU A 8 -1.54 2.05 5.02
C LEU A 8 -1.76 3.41 5.71
N LEU A 9 -1.31 3.55 6.96
CA LEU A 9 -1.33 4.82 7.70
C LEU A 9 -0.39 5.86 7.08
N MET A 10 0.80 5.44 6.64
CA MET A 10 1.72 6.32 5.92
C MET A 10 1.13 6.75 4.58
N LEU A 11 0.47 5.83 3.87
CA LEU A 11 -0.26 6.15 2.64
C LEU A 11 -1.34 7.20 2.92
N THR A 12 -2.31 6.90 3.77
CA THR A 12 -3.45 7.80 4.07
C THR A 12 -3.03 9.18 4.56
N SER A 13 -2.04 9.26 5.45
CA SER A 13 -1.48 10.55 5.91
C SER A 13 -0.75 11.31 4.81
N CYS A 14 -0.04 10.60 3.92
CA CYS A 14 0.54 11.18 2.71
C CYS A 14 -0.56 11.75 1.80
N LEU A 15 -1.64 11.02 1.54
CA LEU A 15 -2.74 11.51 0.70
C LEU A 15 -3.36 12.78 1.29
N ALA A 16 -3.68 12.76 2.59
CA ALA A 16 -4.33 13.87 3.30
C ALA A 16 -3.54 15.17 3.29
N HIS A 17 -2.20 15.11 3.33
CA HIS A 17 -1.36 16.31 3.36
C HIS A 17 -1.49 17.20 2.10
N TYR A 18 -1.82 16.61 0.96
CA TYR A 18 -1.86 17.34 -0.33
C TYR A 18 -3.26 17.71 -0.79
N THR A 19 -4.30 17.17 -0.14
CA THR A 19 -5.65 17.16 -0.70
C THR A 19 -6.74 17.32 0.39
N GLU A 20 -6.55 18.24 1.35
CA GLU A 20 -7.53 18.51 2.43
C GLU A 20 -8.98 18.67 1.92
N ASP A 21 -9.18 19.11 0.67
CA ASP A 21 -10.50 19.29 0.04
C ASP A 21 -10.95 18.14 -0.91
N CYS A 22 -10.12 17.12 -1.18
CA CYS A 22 -10.41 16.11 -2.21
C CYS A 22 -10.54 14.65 -1.73
N LEU A 23 -10.55 14.39 -0.42
CA LEU A 23 -10.56 13.01 0.10
C LEU A 23 -11.81 12.72 0.92
N SER A 24 -12.82 12.10 0.30
CA SER A 24 -14.01 11.63 1.04
C SER A 24 -14.73 10.43 0.44
N VAL A 25 -14.33 9.95 -0.74
CA VAL A 25 -15.08 8.93 -1.48
C VAL A 25 -14.69 7.52 -1.06
N CYS A 26 -13.41 7.30 -0.74
CA CYS A 26 -12.87 5.95 -0.54
C CYS A 26 -12.87 5.47 0.91
N ASP A 27 -13.47 6.22 1.84
CA ASP A 27 -13.45 5.86 3.27
C ASP A 27 -14.32 4.65 3.60
N ASP A 28 -15.39 4.40 2.82
CA ASP A 28 -16.27 3.24 2.99
C ASP A 28 -15.57 1.89 2.75
N VAL A 29 -14.48 1.89 1.98
CA VAL A 29 -13.68 0.69 1.66
C VAL A 29 -12.38 0.61 2.47
N ASN A 30 -12.17 1.51 3.44
CA ASN A 30 -10.95 1.54 4.25
C ASN A 30 -10.76 0.23 5.04
N PRO A 31 -9.65 -0.50 4.82
CA PRO A 31 -9.40 -1.77 5.49
C PRO A 31 -8.67 -1.63 6.83
N LEU A 32 -8.38 -0.39 7.28
CA LEU A 32 -7.50 -0.13 8.43
C LEU A 32 -7.99 -0.79 9.71
N ASP A 33 -9.29 -0.70 10.02
CA ASP A 33 -9.85 -1.32 11.22
C ASP A 33 -9.72 -2.85 11.18
N GLU A 34 -9.94 -3.46 10.03
CA GLU A 34 -9.73 -4.91 9.88
C GLU A 34 -8.26 -5.29 10.00
N TRP A 35 -7.34 -4.50 9.44
CA TRP A 35 -5.90 -4.74 9.59
C TRP A 35 -5.39 -4.48 11.03
N GLU A 36 -5.99 -3.56 11.77
CA GLU A 36 -5.58 -3.22 13.13
C GLU A 36 -5.88 -4.31 14.14
N ASN A 37 -6.93 -5.09 13.88
CA ASN A 37 -7.32 -6.26 14.65
C ASN A 37 -6.37 -7.44 14.45
N GLU A 38 -5.44 -7.35 13.50
CA GLU A 38 -4.53 -8.43 13.17
C GLU A 38 -3.14 -8.31 13.80
N GLY A 39 -2.54 -9.48 14.05
CA GLY A 39 -1.23 -9.64 14.67
C GLY A 39 -0.06 -9.10 13.82
N TYR A 40 1.16 -9.27 14.33
CA TYR A 40 2.38 -8.64 13.78
C TYR A 40 2.71 -8.98 12.32
N ALA A 41 2.32 -10.17 11.84
CA ALA A 41 2.51 -10.63 10.48
C ALA A 41 1.24 -11.35 10.01
N PRO A 42 0.59 -10.91 8.92
CA PRO A 42 -0.59 -11.58 8.42
C PRO A 42 -0.23 -12.97 7.94
N ASN A 43 -1.05 -13.95 8.33
CA ASN A 43 -0.95 -15.29 7.77
C ASN A 43 -1.60 -15.34 6.38
N LEU A 44 -1.41 -16.45 5.66
CA LEU A 44 -1.92 -16.61 4.30
C LEU A 44 -3.45 -16.46 4.22
N TYR A 45 -4.18 -16.93 5.24
CA TYR A 45 -5.64 -16.79 5.28
C TYR A 45 -6.07 -15.32 5.42
N MET A 46 -5.36 -14.55 6.25
CA MET A 46 -5.60 -13.11 6.40
C MET A 46 -5.31 -12.36 5.11
N LEU A 47 -4.19 -12.66 4.44
CA LEU A 47 -3.87 -12.07 3.14
C LEU A 47 -4.97 -12.36 2.13
N LYS A 48 -5.44 -13.62 2.02
CA LYS A 48 -6.55 -13.99 1.13
C LYS A 48 -7.84 -13.23 1.41
N THR A 49 -8.09 -12.88 2.66
CA THR A 49 -9.34 -12.22 3.08
C THR A 49 -9.26 -10.70 2.94
N LEU A 50 -8.16 -10.10 3.37
CA LEU A 50 -8.02 -8.64 3.47
C LEU A 50 -7.43 -8.00 2.22
N CYS A 51 -6.62 -8.72 1.44
CA CYS A 51 -6.02 -8.15 0.24
C CYS A 51 -7.00 -7.67 -0.82
N PRO A 52 -8.12 -8.37 -1.13
CA PRO A 52 -9.10 -7.86 -2.08
C PRO A 52 -9.60 -6.46 -1.69
N LYS A 53 -10.05 -6.29 -0.43
CA LYS A 53 -10.50 -4.99 0.10
C LYS A 53 -9.38 -3.94 0.13
N THR A 54 -8.16 -4.37 0.46
CA THR A 54 -6.99 -3.47 0.51
C THR A 54 -6.62 -2.93 -0.86
N LEU A 55 -6.67 -3.79 -1.89
CA LEU A 55 -6.40 -3.39 -3.27
C LEU A 55 -7.50 -2.49 -3.80
N GLU A 56 -8.77 -2.78 -3.49
CA GLU A 56 -9.90 -1.92 -3.84
C GLU A 56 -9.78 -0.51 -3.21
N PHE A 57 -9.46 -0.45 -1.92
CA PHE A 57 -9.19 0.83 -1.24
C PHE A 57 -8.04 1.59 -1.87
N LEU A 58 -6.94 0.90 -2.18
CA LEU A 58 -5.75 1.49 -2.77
C LEU A 58 -6.04 2.03 -4.18
N ASP A 59 -6.74 1.27 -5.02
CA ASP A 59 -7.17 1.68 -6.35
C ASP A 59 -8.07 2.92 -6.27
N CYS A 60 -9.07 2.91 -5.37
CA CYS A 60 -9.97 4.03 -5.16
C CYS A 60 -9.19 5.29 -4.73
N ARG A 61 -8.33 5.17 -3.71
CA ARG A 61 -7.55 6.29 -3.18
C ARG A 61 -6.58 6.88 -4.20
N MET A 62 -5.95 6.03 -5.00
CA MET A 62 -5.07 6.49 -6.06
C MET A 62 -5.84 7.24 -7.15
N GLN A 63 -6.99 6.73 -7.57
CA GLN A 63 -7.84 7.37 -8.57
C GLN A 63 -8.35 8.72 -8.07
N GLU A 64 -8.90 8.76 -6.85
CA GLU A 64 -9.43 9.98 -6.20
C GLU A 64 -8.38 11.11 -6.19
N MET A 65 -7.13 10.77 -5.86
CA MET A 65 -6.05 11.76 -5.89
C MET A 65 -5.61 12.18 -7.29
N GLN A 66 -5.54 11.25 -8.25
CA GLN A 66 -5.20 11.61 -9.62
C GLN A 66 -6.27 12.52 -10.24
N ASP A 67 -7.53 12.28 -9.93
CA ASP A 67 -8.64 13.12 -10.36
C ASP A 67 -8.56 14.52 -9.71
N CYS A 68 -8.21 14.60 -8.42
CA CYS A 68 -8.02 15.88 -7.72
C CYS A 68 -6.82 16.69 -8.24
N LEU A 69 -5.70 16.01 -8.51
CA LEU A 69 -4.46 16.66 -8.96
C LEU A 69 -4.45 16.94 -10.46
N GLU A 70 -5.40 16.37 -11.22
CA GLU A 70 -5.46 16.37 -12.68
C GLU A 70 -4.17 15.86 -13.36
N GLU A 71 -3.33 15.14 -12.61
CA GLU A 71 -2.05 14.61 -13.04
C GLU A 71 -1.85 13.17 -12.53
N SER A 72 -1.15 12.36 -13.34
CA SER A 72 -0.78 11.02 -12.90
C SER A 72 0.37 11.06 -11.90
N PHE A 73 0.41 10.11 -10.97
CA PHE A 73 1.56 9.98 -10.06
C PHE A 73 2.87 9.69 -10.79
N GLY A 74 2.82 9.11 -12.00
CA GLY A 74 3.99 8.89 -12.84
C GLY A 74 4.60 10.20 -13.34
N ASP A 75 3.75 11.14 -13.77
CA ASP A 75 4.18 12.47 -14.24
C ASP A 75 4.68 13.32 -13.07
N LEU A 76 3.95 13.32 -11.95
CA LEU A 76 4.35 14.00 -10.74
C LEU A 76 5.70 13.48 -10.20
N ALA A 77 5.98 12.18 -10.32
CA ALA A 77 7.24 11.56 -9.88
C ALA A 77 8.48 12.01 -10.65
N VAL A 78 8.33 12.62 -11.82
CA VAL A 78 9.41 13.22 -12.62
C VAL A 78 9.38 14.75 -12.63
N SER A 79 8.50 15.35 -11.83
CA SER A 79 8.41 16.81 -11.66
C SER A 79 9.73 17.44 -11.22
N THR A 80 9.95 18.69 -11.63
CA THR A 80 11.06 19.52 -11.17
C THR A 80 10.88 19.98 -9.72
N ASN A 81 9.64 19.92 -9.19
CA ASN A 81 9.38 20.13 -7.78
C ASN A 81 9.76 18.87 -6.99
N LEU A 82 10.91 18.93 -6.31
CA LEU A 82 11.47 17.81 -5.56
C LEU A 82 10.51 17.26 -4.49
N SER A 83 9.72 18.11 -3.85
CA SER A 83 8.77 17.67 -2.81
C SER A 83 7.67 16.82 -3.42
N ILE A 84 7.06 17.30 -4.51
CA ILE A 84 6.03 16.57 -5.26
C ILE A 84 6.60 15.28 -5.84
N ALA A 85 7.76 15.35 -6.49
CA ALA A 85 8.39 14.17 -7.09
C ALA A 85 8.75 13.10 -6.07
N SER A 86 9.31 13.50 -4.91
CA SER A 86 9.61 12.56 -3.82
C SER A 86 8.34 11.91 -3.27
N PHE A 87 7.30 12.72 -3.06
CA PHE A 87 6.01 12.27 -2.57
C PHE A 87 5.36 11.23 -3.50
N SER A 88 5.25 11.53 -4.79
CA SER A 88 4.64 10.63 -5.77
C SER A 88 5.41 9.32 -5.89
N ARG A 89 6.75 9.36 -5.77
CA ARG A 89 7.57 8.14 -5.72
C ARG A 89 7.27 7.28 -4.49
N VAL A 90 7.05 7.90 -3.33
CA VAL A 90 6.68 7.17 -2.10
C VAL A 90 5.32 6.50 -2.27
N ILE A 91 4.32 7.21 -2.83
CA ILE A 91 3.01 6.61 -3.13
C ILE A 91 3.16 5.41 -4.06
N LEU A 92 3.85 5.57 -5.19
CA LEU A 92 4.06 4.48 -6.16
C LEU A 92 4.82 3.29 -5.57
N ALA A 93 5.86 3.54 -4.78
CA ALA A 93 6.62 2.49 -4.12
C ALA A 93 5.75 1.72 -3.10
N THR A 94 4.85 2.43 -2.44
CA THR A 94 3.96 1.86 -1.41
C THR A 94 2.84 1.04 -2.05
N ASP A 95 2.22 1.55 -3.12
CA ASP A 95 1.26 0.80 -3.94
C ASP A 95 1.88 -0.50 -4.45
N HIS A 96 3.07 -0.41 -5.06
CA HIS A 96 3.79 -1.57 -5.54
C HIS A 96 4.06 -2.58 -4.43
N LEU A 97 4.50 -2.13 -3.25
CA LEU A 97 4.75 -3.02 -2.11
C LEU A 97 3.48 -3.74 -1.64
N ILE A 98 2.36 -3.05 -1.49
CA ILE A 98 1.09 -3.66 -1.11
C ILE A 98 0.65 -4.70 -2.14
N ARG A 99 0.76 -4.40 -3.44
CA ARG A 99 0.46 -5.35 -4.51
C ARG A 99 1.37 -6.58 -4.49
N GLN A 100 2.66 -6.42 -4.19
CA GLN A 100 3.56 -7.56 -4.03
C GLN A 100 3.18 -8.42 -2.81
N ILE A 101 2.78 -7.79 -1.70
CA ILE A 101 2.29 -8.51 -0.51
C ILE A 101 0.99 -9.26 -0.82
N CYS A 102 0.10 -8.68 -1.62
CA CYS A 102 -1.19 -9.27 -1.93
C CYS A 102 -1.20 -10.26 -3.08
N ASN A 103 -0.15 -10.31 -3.90
CA ASN A 103 0.01 -11.30 -4.96
C ASN A 103 0.80 -12.51 -4.43
N GLU A 104 0.14 -13.64 -4.19
CA GLU A 104 0.76 -14.89 -3.69
C GLU A 104 1.90 -15.41 -4.58
N ASN A 105 1.91 -15.07 -5.87
CA ASN A 105 2.93 -15.49 -6.83
C ASN A 105 4.12 -14.52 -6.95
N SER A 106 4.11 -13.44 -6.15
CA SER A 106 5.11 -12.39 -6.18
C SER A 106 6.48 -12.86 -5.71
N SER A 107 7.52 -12.08 -6.03
CA SER A 107 8.87 -12.31 -5.51
C SER A 107 8.93 -12.18 -3.99
N PHE A 108 8.03 -11.41 -3.38
CA PHE A 108 7.93 -11.23 -1.94
C PHE A 108 7.62 -12.55 -1.22
N HIS A 109 6.62 -13.30 -1.69
CA HIS A 109 6.28 -14.61 -1.11
C HIS A 109 7.31 -15.68 -1.43
N LYS A 110 7.88 -15.66 -2.64
CA LYS A 110 8.98 -16.56 -3.03
C LYS A 110 10.20 -16.40 -2.12
N ALA A 111 10.57 -15.17 -1.77
CA ALA A 111 11.65 -14.91 -0.83
C ALA A 111 11.31 -15.39 0.59
N LEU A 112 10.06 -15.23 1.03
CA LEU A 112 9.60 -15.68 2.34
C LEU A 112 9.68 -17.21 2.50
N ASP A 113 9.33 -17.96 1.44
CA ASP A 113 9.41 -19.43 1.45
C ASP A 113 10.86 -19.94 1.38
N LEU A 114 11.76 -19.22 0.69
CA LEU A 114 13.20 -19.52 0.71
C LEU A 114 13.82 -19.33 2.10
N MET A 115 13.30 -18.41 2.91
CA MET A 115 13.75 -18.21 4.31
C MET A 115 13.21 -19.26 5.30
N LYS A 116 12.21 -20.06 4.91
CA LYS A 116 11.68 -21.18 5.72
C LYS A 116 12.42 -22.49 5.50
N LEU A 117 13.38 -22.55 4.57
CA LEU A 117 14.16 -23.76 4.34
C LEU A 117 14.97 -24.09 5.60
N PRO A 118 14.92 -25.33 6.11
CA PRO A 118 15.74 -25.71 7.24
C PRO A 118 17.21 -25.57 6.82
N VAL A 119 17.96 -24.77 7.59
CA VAL A 119 19.43 -24.76 7.54
C VAL A 119 19.86 -26.21 7.69
N ARG A 120 20.30 -26.84 6.59
CA ARG A 120 20.99 -28.13 6.65
C ARG A 120 22.21 -27.91 7.54
N ARG A 121 22.17 -28.39 8.78
CA ARG A 121 23.37 -28.55 9.59
C ARG A 121 24.27 -29.51 8.82
N ILE A 122 25.39 -28.98 8.35
CA ILE A 122 26.56 -29.76 7.92
C ILE A 122 27.32 -30.12 9.19
#